data_AF-A0A8E1RU91-F1
#
_entry.id   AF-A0A8E1RU91-F1
#
_cell.length_a   1.000
_cell.length_b   1.000
_cell.length_c   1.000
_cell.angle_alpha   90.00
_cell.angle_beta   90.00
_cell.angle_gamma   90.00
#
_symmetry.space_group_name_H-M   'P 1'
#
loop_
_entity.id
_entity.type
_entity.pdbx_description
1 polymer ?
#
loop_
_entity_poly.entity_id
_entity_poly.type
_entity_poly.pdbx_seq_one_letter_code
_entity_poly.pdbx_strand_id
1 'polypeptide(L)'
;HKKKLDYFTIISLLFYFRKRNSFQELKKVVEEKIIESLCYDMDLLQSSEKAHLFLDVMSCPFVSIKTRRFIYKKYLKCFEPKRHRSHSEIENDLESLLKYYWFVKWDELDLLKMIEKKELKESY
;
A
#
# COMPACT_ATOMS: atom_id res chain seq x y z
N HIS A 1 -23.89 9.70 9.08
CA HIS A 1 -22.96 9.51 7.93
C HIS A 1 -21.71 8.76 8.39
N LYS A 2 -21.59 7.45 8.11
CA LYS A 2 -20.30 6.76 8.23
C LYS A 2 -19.41 7.24 7.08
N LYS A 3 -18.30 7.94 7.36
CA LYS A 3 -17.32 8.28 6.33
C LYS A 3 -16.79 6.98 5.73
N LYS A 4 -16.94 6.82 4.42
CA LYS A 4 -16.30 5.74 3.66
C LYS A 4 -14.79 5.96 3.78
N LEU A 5 -14.04 4.92 4.14
CA LEU A 5 -12.58 4.95 4.06
C LEU A 5 -12.19 5.03 2.58
N ASP A 6 -11.81 6.20 2.12
CA ASP A 6 -11.26 6.45 0.79
C ASP A 6 -9.76 6.10 0.73
N TYR A 7 -9.19 6.13 -0.47
CA TYR A 7 -7.76 5.87 -0.69
C TYR A 7 -6.87 6.70 0.26
N PHE A 8 -7.10 8.00 0.35
CA PHE A 8 -6.27 8.90 1.14
C PHE A 8 -6.30 8.52 2.63
N THR A 9 -7.48 8.21 3.16
CA THR A 9 -7.64 7.80 4.55
C THR A 9 -6.95 6.47 4.82
N ILE A 10 -7.11 5.48 3.94
CA ILE A 10 -6.48 4.16 4.07
C ILE A 10 -4.96 4.30 4.13
N ILE A 11 -4.38 5.01 3.16
CA ILE A 11 -2.93 5.18 3.06
C ILE A 11 -2.39 5.98 4.24
N SER A 12 -3.09 7.04 4.67
CA SER A 12 -2.71 7.82 5.87
C SER A 12 -2.71 6.96 7.13
N LEU A 13 -3.70 6.08 7.31
CA LEU A 13 -3.76 5.16 8.45
C LEU A 13 -2.61 4.15 8.41
N LEU A 14 -2.32 3.54 7.25
CA LEU A 14 -1.18 2.64 7.10
C LEU A 14 0.15 3.35 7.42
N PHE A 15 0.32 4.56 6.91
CA PHE A 15 1.51 5.38 7.15
C PHE A 15 1.66 5.78 8.63
N TYR A 16 0.56 6.03 9.33
CA TYR A 16 0.57 6.36 10.75
C TYR A 16 0.81 5.11 11.64
N PHE A 17 0.18 3.99 11.30
CA PHE A 17 0.30 2.75 12.08
C PHE A 17 1.69 2.12 11.95
N ARG A 18 2.32 2.16 10.77
CA ARG A 18 3.64 1.55 10.48
C ARG A 18 3.80 0.15 11.09
N LYS A 19 4.82 -0.04 11.95
CA LYS A 19 5.12 -1.28 12.69
C LYS A 19 4.58 -1.26 14.13
N ARG A 20 3.80 -0.25 14.53
CA ARG A 20 3.30 -0.11 15.92
C ARG A 20 2.30 -1.22 16.23
N ASN A 21 2.52 -1.92 17.34
CA ASN A 21 1.69 -3.05 17.76
C ASN A 21 0.34 -2.63 18.37
N SER A 22 0.24 -1.41 18.91
CA SER A 22 -0.99 -0.87 19.46
C SER A 22 -2.14 -0.77 18.44
N PHE A 23 -1.83 -0.82 17.14
CA PHE A 23 -2.80 -0.68 16.06
C PHE A 23 -3.03 -1.97 15.26
N GLN A 24 -2.58 -3.14 15.74
CA GLN A 24 -2.68 -4.40 14.96
C GLN A 24 -4.13 -4.75 14.58
N GLU A 25 -5.08 -4.63 15.51
CA GLU A 25 -6.50 -4.90 15.19
C GLU A 25 -7.06 -3.87 14.20
N LEU A 26 -6.69 -2.59 14.32
CA LEU A 26 -7.10 -1.58 13.34
C LEU A 26 -6.48 -1.81 11.97
N LYS A 27 -5.25 -2.32 11.88
CA LYS A 27 -4.64 -2.70 10.60
C LYS A 27 -5.43 -3.81 9.92
N LYS A 28 -5.89 -4.82 10.64
CA LYS A 28 -6.74 -5.89 10.07
C LYS A 28 -8.01 -5.31 9.46
N VAL A 29 -8.68 -4.39 10.16
CA VAL A 29 -9.87 -3.69 9.64
C VAL A 29 -9.53 -2.88 8.38
N VAL A 30 -8.38 -2.21 8.34
CA VAL A 30 -7.92 -1.49 7.15
C VAL A 30 -7.63 -2.45 5.99
N GLU A 31 -6.99 -3.58 6.24
CA GLU A 31 -6.71 -4.62 5.23
C GLU A 31 -7.99 -5.22 4.64
N GLU A 32 -8.97 -5.53 5.49
CA GLU A 32 -10.30 -5.95 5.06
C GLU A 32 -10.93 -4.90 4.15
N LYS A 33 -10.80 -3.62 4.51
CA LYS A 33 -11.35 -2.53 3.69
C LYS A 33 -10.64 -2.37 2.35
N ILE A 34 -9.33 -2.54 2.33
CA ILE A 34 -8.54 -2.56 1.08
C ILE A 34 -9.04 -3.68 0.17
N ILE A 35 -9.24 -4.88 0.73
CA ILE A 35 -9.75 -6.03 -0.02
C ILE A 35 -11.16 -5.72 -0.57
N GLU A 36 -12.06 -5.20 0.24
CA GLU A 36 -13.40 -4.78 -0.23
C GLU A 36 -13.31 -3.77 -1.37
N SER A 37 -12.41 -2.78 -1.24
CA SER A 37 -12.27 -1.70 -2.20
C SER A 37 -11.66 -2.15 -3.54
N LEU A 38 -10.73 -3.10 -3.52
CA LEU A 38 -9.99 -3.54 -4.71
C LEU A 38 -10.52 -4.82 -5.34
N CYS A 39 -11.09 -5.76 -4.56
CA CYS A 39 -11.37 -7.11 -5.04
C CYS A 39 -12.85 -7.39 -5.34
N TYR A 40 -13.79 -6.57 -4.86
CA TYR A 40 -15.20 -6.72 -5.21
C TYR A 40 -15.43 -6.40 -6.70
N ASP A 41 -14.81 -5.32 -7.18
CA ASP A 41 -14.82 -4.90 -8.58
C ASP A 41 -13.47 -4.26 -8.92
N MET A 42 -12.58 -5.05 -9.52
CA MET A 42 -11.20 -4.63 -9.78
C MET A 42 -11.09 -3.95 -11.15
N ASP A 43 -11.39 -2.66 -11.20
CA ASP A 43 -11.44 -1.82 -12.41
C ASP A 43 -10.28 -0.78 -12.45
N LEU A 44 -9.05 -1.24 -12.23
CA LEU A 44 -7.85 -0.37 -12.13
C LEU A 44 -7.63 0.53 -13.36
N LEU A 45 -8.20 0.18 -14.52
CA LEU A 45 -8.09 0.97 -15.75
C LEU A 45 -9.09 2.14 -15.81
N GLN A 46 -10.16 2.10 -15.02
CA GLN A 46 -11.25 3.10 -15.03
C GLN A 46 -11.26 3.95 -13.76
N SER A 47 -10.73 3.44 -12.64
CA SER A 47 -10.64 4.15 -11.38
C SER A 47 -9.20 4.48 -11.02
N SER A 48 -8.82 5.76 -11.17
CA SER A 48 -7.51 6.24 -10.73
C SER A 48 -7.32 6.02 -9.23
N GLU A 49 -8.34 6.25 -8.41
CA GLU A 49 -8.30 6.01 -6.96
C GLU A 49 -7.93 4.56 -6.62
N LYS A 50 -8.56 3.57 -7.28
CA LYS A 50 -8.23 2.15 -7.06
C LYS A 50 -6.86 1.78 -7.61
N ALA A 51 -6.44 2.37 -8.73
CA ALA A 51 -5.09 2.19 -9.26
C ALA A 51 -4.03 2.68 -8.27
N HIS A 52 -4.19 3.89 -7.73
CA HIS A 52 -3.33 4.46 -6.69
C HIS A 52 -3.29 3.55 -5.46
N LEU A 53 -4.47 3.14 -4.97
CA LEU A 53 -4.59 2.25 -3.81
C LEU A 53 -3.87 0.92 -4.04
N PHE A 54 -4.06 0.29 -5.20
CA PHE A 54 -3.41 -0.97 -5.54
C PHE A 54 -1.88 -0.83 -5.53
N LEU A 55 -1.35 0.18 -6.21
CA LEU A 55 0.09 0.39 -6.36
C LEU A 55 0.77 0.67 -5.02
N ASP A 56 0.19 1.55 -4.20
CA ASP A 56 0.72 1.85 -2.87
C ASP A 56 0.58 0.68 -1.90
N VAL A 57 -0.51 -0.10 -1.95
CA VAL A 57 -0.65 -1.32 -1.12
C VAL A 57 0.36 -2.39 -1.54
N MET A 58 0.62 -2.55 -2.85
CA MET A 58 1.61 -3.51 -3.34
C MET A 58 3.04 -3.14 -2.93
N SER A 59 3.34 -1.85 -2.75
CA SER A 59 4.65 -1.35 -2.30
C SER A 59 4.75 -1.12 -0.79
N CYS A 60 3.65 -1.27 -0.04
CA CYS A 60 3.64 -1.00 1.40
C CYS A 60 4.21 -2.17 2.21
N PRO A 61 5.27 -1.97 3.01
CA PRO A 61 5.81 -3.00 3.91
C PRO A 61 4.95 -3.22 5.16
N PHE A 62 3.93 -2.39 5.39
CA PHE A 62 3.07 -2.45 6.57
C PHE A 62 1.75 -3.18 6.33
N VAL A 63 1.45 -3.54 5.08
CA VAL A 63 0.34 -4.43 4.73
C VAL A 63 0.84 -5.87 4.72
N SER A 64 0.08 -6.77 5.34
CA SER A 64 0.47 -8.18 5.46
C SER A 64 0.70 -8.82 4.10
N ILE A 65 1.70 -9.71 4.04
CA ILE A 65 1.98 -10.50 2.83
C ILE A 65 0.77 -11.33 2.40
N LYS A 66 -0.05 -11.81 3.36
CA LYS A 66 -1.28 -12.55 3.08
C LYS A 66 -2.26 -11.70 2.27
N THR A 67 -2.48 -10.46 2.68
CA THR A 67 -3.39 -9.52 1.99
C THR A 67 -2.84 -9.09 0.65
N ARG A 68 -1.56 -8.70 0.57
CA ARG A 68 -0.91 -8.33 -0.70
C ARG A 68 -0.97 -9.46 -1.73
N ARG A 69 -0.66 -10.70 -1.31
CA ARG A 69 -0.75 -11.90 -2.15
C ARG A 69 -2.16 -12.16 -2.64
N PHE A 70 -3.17 -12.00 -1.78
CA PHE A 70 -4.57 -12.20 -2.17
C PHE A 70 -4.98 -11.23 -3.28
N ILE A 71 -4.68 -9.94 -3.10
CA ILE A 71 -4.99 -8.89 -4.08
C ILE A 71 -4.19 -9.10 -5.38
N TYR A 72 -2.91 -9.45 -5.28
CA TYR A 72 -2.07 -9.68 -6.45
C TYR A 72 -2.56 -10.87 -7.30
N LYS A 73 -2.98 -11.97 -6.66
CA LYS A 73 -3.60 -13.10 -7.36
C LYS A 73 -4.91 -12.71 -8.05
N LYS A 74 -5.68 -11.78 -7.48
CA LYS A 74 -6.89 -11.22 -8.12
C LYS A 74 -6.51 -10.37 -9.34
N TYR A 75 -5.51 -9.50 -9.21
CA TYR A 75 -4.97 -8.72 -10.33
C TYR A 75 -4.54 -9.62 -11.51
N LEU A 76 -3.76 -10.67 -11.24
CA LEU A 76 -3.33 -11.60 -12.30
C LEU A 76 -4.52 -12.25 -13.01
N LYS A 77 -5.58 -12.63 -12.29
CA LYS A 77 -6.78 -13.20 -12.90
C LYS A 77 -7.55 -12.19 -13.77
N CYS A 78 -7.62 -10.93 -13.35
CA CYS A 78 -8.37 -9.89 -14.05
C CYS A 78 -7.64 -9.34 -15.27
N PHE A 79 -6.32 -9.12 -15.18
CA PHE A 79 -5.55 -8.38 -16.19
C PHE A 79 -4.52 -9.23 -16.93
N GLU A 80 -4.10 -10.35 -16.36
CA GLU A 80 -3.05 -11.22 -16.91
C GLU A 80 -3.51 -12.70 -16.99
N PRO A 81 -4.73 -13.02 -17.44
CA PRO A 81 -5.31 -14.36 -17.28
C PRO A 81 -4.54 -15.47 -18.01
N LYS A 82 -3.73 -15.12 -19.02
CA LYS A 82 -2.88 -16.05 -19.77
C LYS A 82 -1.52 -16.28 -19.11
N ARG A 83 -1.17 -15.49 -18.10
CA ARG A 83 0.13 -15.55 -17.42
C ARG A 83 0.01 -16.45 -16.18
N HIS A 84 0.39 -17.71 -16.35
CA HIS A 84 0.49 -18.63 -15.23
C HIS A 84 1.79 -18.34 -14.47
N ARG A 85 1.65 -17.91 -13.21
CA ARG A 85 2.76 -17.70 -12.26
C ARG A 85 2.67 -18.78 -11.18
N SER A 86 3.79 -19.45 -10.93
CA SER A 86 3.96 -20.33 -9.77
C SER A 86 3.89 -19.55 -8.46
N HIS A 87 3.77 -20.28 -7.34
CA HIS A 87 3.73 -19.64 -6.03
C HIS A 87 5.02 -18.86 -5.73
N SER A 88 6.19 -19.43 -6.05
CA SER A 88 7.49 -18.79 -5.82
C SER A 88 7.68 -17.54 -6.66
N GLU A 89 7.23 -17.54 -7.92
CA GLU A 89 7.25 -16.34 -8.76
C GLU A 89 6.39 -15.23 -8.14
N ILE A 90 5.19 -15.55 -7.67
CA ILE A 90 4.32 -14.57 -6.99
C ILE A 90 4.99 -13.99 -5.75
N GLU A 91 5.67 -14.81 -4.93
CA GLU A 91 6.41 -14.29 -3.77
C GLU A 91 7.55 -13.37 -4.19
N ASN A 92 8.31 -13.75 -5.23
CA ASN A 92 9.40 -12.94 -5.75
C ASN A 92 8.91 -11.59 -6.32
N ASP A 93 7.75 -11.59 -6.99
CA ASP A 93 7.12 -10.36 -7.48
C ASP A 93 6.72 -9.45 -6.33
N LEU A 94 6.09 -10.00 -5.28
CA LEU A 94 5.68 -9.25 -4.09
C LEU A 94 6.89 -8.67 -3.36
N GLU A 95 7.97 -9.43 -3.18
CA GLU A 95 9.21 -8.91 -2.60
C GLU A 95 9.84 -7.81 -3.48
N SER A 96 9.79 -7.96 -4.80
CA SER A 96 10.31 -6.96 -5.72
C SER A 96 9.50 -5.67 -5.69
N LEU A 97 8.17 -5.76 -5.56
CA LEU A 97 7.27 -4.60 -5.47
C LEU A 97 7.51 -3.73 -4.23
N LEU A 98 8.08 -4.29 -3.14
CA LEU A 98 8.46 -3.53 -1.95
C LEU A 98 9.68 -2.63 -2.16
N LYS A 99 10.49 -2.88 -3.21
CA LYS A 99 11.71 -2.11 -3.47
C LYS A 99 11.44 -0.77 -4.14
N TYR A 100 10.20 -0.54 -4.55
CA TYR A 100 9.77 0.67 -5.26
C TYR A 100 8.72 1.39 -4.44
N TYR A 101 8.67 2.71 -4.58
CA TYR A 101 7.54 3.52 -4.14
C TYR A 101 6.77 4.01 -5.36
N TRP A 102 5.47 4.24 -5.18
CA TRP A 102 4.64 4.85 -6.20
C TRP A 102 4.28 6.27 -5.80
N PHE A 103 3.32 6.45 -4.90
CA PHE A 103 2.87 7.77 -4.45
C PHE A 103 3.27 8.01 -2.99
N VAL A 104 3.42 6.95 -2.21
CA VAL A 104 3.91 7.02 -0.83
C VAL A 104 5.29 6.40 -0.70
N LYS A 105 6.22 7.20 -0.16
CA LYS A 105 7.53 6.75 0.26
C LYS A 105 7.43 6.15 1.67
N TRP A 106 7.38 4.81 1.75
CA TRP A 106 7.22 4.09 3.00
C TRP A 106 8.46 4.11 3.90
N ASP A 107 9.64 4.22 3.28
CA ASP A 107 10.94 4.34 3.94
C ASP A 107 11.35 5.82 3.96
N GLU A 108 11.54 6.36 5.15
CA GLU A 108 11.62 7.80 5.47
C GLU A 108 12.24 8.74 4.41
N LEU A 109 11.56 9.87 4.21
CA LEU A 109 12.21 11.18 4.39
C LEU A 109 11.88 11.57 5.83
N ASP A 110 12.89 11.63 6.69
CA ASP A 110 12.74 12.14 8.04
C ASP A 110 12.55 13.66 7.92
N LEU A 111 11.31 14.06 7.66
CA LEU A 111 10.94 15.47 7.43
C LEU A 111 11.37 16.34 8.59
N LEU A 112 11.38 15.79 9.81
CA LEU A 112 11.90 16.45 11.01
C LEU A 112 13.39 16.78 10.83
N LYS A 113 14.22 15.77 10.50
CA LYS A 113 15.65 15.99 10.20
C LYS A 113 15.89 16.93 9.03
N MET A 114 14.99 16.98 8.04
CA MET A 114 15.13 17.88 6.89
C MET A 114 14.80 19.33 7.25
N ILE A 115 13.82 19.56 8.12
CA ILE A 115 13.51 20.88 8.68
C ILE A 115 14.67 21.35 9.55
N GLU A 116 15.16 20.50 10.47
CA GLU A 116 16.33 20.79 11.31
C GLU A 116 17.57 21.17 10.48
N LYS A 117 17.85 20.42 9.40
CA LYS A 117 18.97 20.71 8.49
C LYS A 117 18.79 22.00 7.68
N LYS A 118 17.56 22.47 7.46
CA LYS A 118 17.29 23.73 6.76
C LYS A 118 17.49 24.92 7.70
N GLU A 119 16.97 24.86 8.91
CA GLU A 119 17.18 25.92 9.92
C GLU A 119 18.67 26.12 10.25
N LEU A 120 19.44 25.02 10.37
CA LEU A 120 20.88 25.08 10.60
C LEU A 120 21.69 25.72 9.46
N LYS A 121 21.15 25.79 8.24
CA LYS A 121 21.82 26.39 7.07
C LYS A 121 21.50 27.87 6.87
N GLU A 122 20.42 28.38 7.46
CA GLU A 122 20.05 29.81 7.38
C GLU A 122 20.78 30.66 8.44
N SER A 123 21.49 30.03 9.38
CA SER A 123 22.23 30.69 10.47
C SER A 123 23.74 30.89 10.22
N TYR A 124 24.23 30.70 8.99
CA TYR A 124 25.60 30.99 8.56
C TYR A 124 25.60 31.81 7.27
#